data_AF-A0A955MMI2-F1
#
_entry.id   AF-A0A955MMI2-F1
#
_cell.length_a   1.000
_cell.length_b   1.000
_cell.length_c   1.000
_cell.angle_alpha   90.00
_cell.angle_beta   90.00
_cell.angle_gamma   90.00
#
_symmetry.space_group_name_H-M   'P 1'
#
loop_
_entity.id
_entity.type
_entity.pdbx_description
1 polymer ?
#
loop_
_entity_poly.entity_id
_entity_poly.type
_entity_poly.pdbx_seq_one_letter_code
_entity_poly.pdbx_strand_id
1 'polypeptide(L)'
;KMELVFKGEQEGLVTVSHRIIGQAIRRVFDKHYTPKRGLGPAKKIDSEPFREVVIWFEKGNQVDLSDELPFNEYFSRLRKVEGLEKVTRDVLKPEDDLHLAAAMEFTLEGLVQHYLVSKKYDLDTVQYVDTVSDMMRQL
;
A
#
# COMPACT_ATOMS: atom_id res chain seq x y z
N LYS A 1 -0.02 11.14 -34.93
CA LYS A 1 -0.81 9.88 -34.92
C LYS A 1 -0.01 8.67 -34.41
N MET A 2 1.31 8.55 -34.71
CA MET A 2 2.17 7.52 -34.10
C MET A 2 2.37 7.68 -32.59
N GLU A 3 2.46 8.91 -32.07
CA GLU A 3 2.67 9.17 -30.63
C GLU A 3 1.52 8.67 -29.73
N LEU A 4 0.27 8.73 -30.20
CA LEU A 4 -0.90 8.23 -29.46
C LEU A 4 -0.93 6.69 -29.36
N VAL A 5 -0.47 6.00 -30.41
CA VAL A 5 -0.39 4.53 -30.41
C VAL A 5 0.75 4.06 -29.51
N PHE A 6 1.91 4.73 -29.58
CA PHE A 6 3.05 4.46 -28.71
C PHE A 6 2.72 4.72 -27.23
N LYS A 7 1.99 5.80 -26.93
CA LYS A 7 1.51 6.10 -25.57
C LYS A 7 0.55 5.01 -25.06
N GLY A 8 -0.36 4.52 -25.91
CA GLY A 8 -1.26 3.41 -25.56
C GLY A 8 -0.54 2.08 -25.31
N GLU A 9 0.50 1.75 -26.09
CA GLU A 9 1.35 0.57 -25.86
C GLU A 9 2.17 0.71 -24.56
N GLN A 10 2.71 1.91 -24.29
CA GLN A 10 3.44 2.19 -23.04
C GLN A 10 2.53 2.12 -21.81
N GLU A 11 1.34 2.72 -21.85
CA GLU A 11 0.34 2.64 -20.77
C GLU A 11 -0.05 1.18 -20.49
N GLY A 12 -0.16 0.35 -21.54
CA GLY A 12 -0.35 -1.10 -21.41
C GLY A 12 0.79 -1.81 -20.67
N LEU A 13 2.05 -1.51 -21.02
CA LEU A 13 3.23 -2.10 -20.37
C LEU A 13 3.37 -1.69 -18.89
N VAL A 14 3.12 -0.42 -18.59
CA VAL A 14 3.12 0.09 -17.21
C VAL A 14 2.02 -0.59 -16.39
N THR A 15 0.82 -0.71 -16.95
CA THR A 15 -0.31 -1.40 -16.30
C THR A 15 0.02 -2.88 -16.00
N VAL A 16 0.61 -3.59 -16.95
CA VAL A 16 1.03 -4.99 -16.74
C VAL A 16 2.11 -5.08 -15.66
N SER A 17 3.08 -4.17 -15.66
CA SER A 17 4.16 -4.14 -14.67
C SER A 17 3.61 -3.91 -13.25
N HIS A 18 2.76 -2.89 -13.07
CA HIS A 18 2.09 -2.63 -11.79
C HIS A 18 1.26 -3.82 -11.32
N ARG A 19 0.56 -4.52 -12.22
CA ARG A 19 -0.21 -5.72 -11.88
C ARG A 19 0.68 -6.86 -11.39
N ILE A 20 1.83 -7.11 -12.04
CA ILE A 20 2.75 -8.16 -11.63
C ILE A 20 3.37 -7.83 -10.26
N ILE A 21 3.79 -6.58 -10.07
CA ILE A 21 4.34 -6.10 -8.79
C ILE A 21 3.29 -6.23 -7.68
N GLY A 22 2.06 -5.75 -7.92
CA GLY A 22 0.96 -5.88 -6.96
C GLY A 22 0.65 -7.33 -6.59
N GLN A 23 0.66 -8.25 -7.56
CA GLN A 23 0.51 -9.68 -7.29
C GLN A 23 1.64 -10.25 -6.44
N ALA A 24 2.88 -9.80 -6.64
CA ALA A 24 4.02 -10.22 -5.83
C ALA A 24 3.90 -9.68 -4.39
N ILE A 25 3.58 -8.40 -4.23
CA ILE A 25 3.32 -7.75 -2.94
C ILE A 25 2.25 -8.52 -2.19
N ARG A 26 1.09 -8.77 -2.82
CA ARG A 26 -0.02 -9.51 -2.21
C ARG A 26 0.41 -10.87 -1.68
N ARG A 27 1.16 -11.65 -2.46
CA ARG A 27 1.65 -12.97 -2.04
C ARG A 27 2.58 -12.91 -0.84
N VAL A 28 3.50 -11.94 -0.82
CA VAL A 28 4.42 -11.76 0.32
C VAL A 28 3.64 -11.28 1.54
N PHE A 29 2.71 -10.34 1.37
CA PHE A 29 1.87 -9.82 2.44
C PHE A 29 1.02 -10.93 3.05
N ASP A 30 0.32 -11.72 2.24
CA ASP A 30 -0.48 -12.87 2.68
C ASP A 30 0.38 -13.87 3.48
N LYS A 31 1.61 -14.16 3.01
CA LYS A 31 2.53 -15.08 3.68
C LYS A 31 2.89 -14.63 5.11
N HIS A 32 2.97 -13.34 5.36
CA HIS A 32 3.37 -12.77 6.64
C HIS A 32 2.17 -12.48 7.56
N TYR A 33 1.10 -11.89 7.02
CA TYR A 33 -0.02 -11.39 7.80
C TYR A 33 -1.19 -12.38 7.94
N THR A 34 -1.24 -13.44 7.14
CA THR A 34 -2.28 -14.47 7.29
C THR A 34 -1.79 -15.62 8.17
N PRO A 35 -2.52 -15.98 9.25
CA PRO A 35 -2.16 -17.12 10.09
C PRO A 35 -2.09 -18.42 9.27
N LYS A 36 -1.05 -19.23 9.50
CA LYS A 36 -0.83 -20.54 8.83
C LYS A 36 -1.90 -21.61 9.13
N ARG A 37 -3.02 -21.29 9.79
CA ARG A 37 -4.03 -22.26 10.23
C ARG A 37 -4.98 -22.65 9.09
N GLY A 38 -4.62 -23.77 8.44
CA GLY A 38 -5.53 -24.64 7.69
C GLY A 38 -5.53 -24.42 6.18
N LEU A 39 -5.14 -25.46 5.44
CA LEU A 39 -5.26 -25.59 3.98
C LEU A 39 -6.75 -25.56 3.59
N GLY A 40 -7.29 -24.36 3.34
CA GLY A 40 -8.63 -24.14 2.80
C GLY A 40 -8.58 -23.07 1.69
N PRO A 41 -9.62 -22.96 0.84
CA PRO A 41 -9.63 -22.00 -0.26
C PRO A 41 -9.35 -20.58 0.24
N ALA A 42 -8.55 -19.84 -0.54
CA ALA A 42 -8.01 -18.51 -0.24
C ALA A 42 -8.82 -17.72 0.78
N LYS A 43 -8.42 -17.77 2.06
CA LYS A 43 -9.07 -16.95 3.09
C LYS A 43 -8.75 -15.49 2.79
N LYS A 44 -9.80 -14.66 2.84
CA LYS A 44 -9.66 -13.20 2.85
C LYS A 44 -8.74 -12.80 4.01
N ILE A 45 -7.94 -11.75 3.80
CA ILE A 45 -7.15 -11.16 4.87
C ILE A 45 -8.06 -10.79 6.04
N ASP A 46 -7.62 -11.08 7.27
CA ASP A 46 -8.28 -10.55 8.46
C ASP A 46 -7.94 -9.06 8.56
N SER A 47 -8.95 -8.20 8.42
CA SER A 47 -8.78 -6.76 8.46
C SER A 47 -8.66 -6.21 9.88
N GLU A 48 -8.99 -6.98 10.91
CA GLU A 48 -9.06 -6.49 12.29
C GLU A 48 -7.72 -5.93 12.82
N PRO A 49 -6.56 -6.56 12.55
CA PRO A 49 -5.26 -5.99 12.95
C PRO A 49 -4.96 -4.63 12.31
N PHE A 50 -5.60 -4.30 11.19
CA PHE A 50 -5.39 -3.06 10.43
C PHE A 50 -6.50 -2.03 10.65
N ARG A 51 -7.46 -2.32 11.53
CA ARG A 51 -8.65 -1.47 11.76
C ARG A 51 -8.28 -0.03 12.10
N GLU A 52 -7.25 0.17 12.92
CA GLU A 52 -6.77 1.51 13.30
C GLU A 52 -6.24 2.29 12.08
N VAL A 53 -5.47 1.62 11.21
CA VAL A 53 -4.96 2.21 9.96
C VAL A 53 -6.10 2.59 9.03
N VAL A 54 -7.08 1.69 8.83
CA VAL A 54 -8.23 1.94 7.96
C VAL A 54 -9.05 3.14 8.48
N ILE A 55 -9.39 3.14 9.78
CA ILE A 55 -10.13 4.25 10.40
C ILE A 55 -9.37 5.58 10.26
N TRP A 56 -8.03 5.56 10.33
CA TRP A 56 -7.23 6.76 10.13
C TRP A 56 -7.42 7.36 8.73
N PHE A 57 -7.43 6.54 7.68
CA PHE A 57 -7.74 7.00 6.32
C PHE A 57 -9.21 7.41 6.17
N GLU A 58 -10.16 6.66 6.73
CA GLU A 58 -11.61 6.98 6.70
C GLU A 58 -11.95 8.34 7.33
N LYS A 59 -11.12 8.84 8.26
CA LYS A 59 -11.21 10.20 8.81
C LYS A 59 -10.83 11.31 7.80
N GLY A 60 -10.45 10.95 6.57
CA GLY A 60 -10.03 11.87 5.51
C GLY A 60 -8.55 12.21 5.52
N ASN A 61 -7.73 11.50 6.31
CA ASN A 61 -6.28 11.67 6.26
C ASN A 61 -5.69 11.00 5.00
N GLN A 62 -4.50 11.46 4.61
CA GLN A 62 -3.75 10.92 3.48
C GLN A 62 -2.25 10.91 3.77
N VAL A 63 -1.51 10.09 3.03
CA VAL A 63 -0.05 10.09 3.04
C VAL A 63 0.48 10.19 1.63
N ASP A 64 1.33 11.18 1.39
CA ASP A 64 2.02 11.39 0.13
C ASP A 64 3.50 10.99 0.31
N LEU A 65 4.00 10.06 -0.50
CA LEU A 65 5.39 9.61 -0.50
C LEU A 65 6.03 9.87 -1.87
N SER A 66 7.31 10.23 -1.88
CA SER A 66 8.12 10.36 -3.09
C SER A 66 9.52 9.83 -2.78
N ASP A 67 10.15 9.24 -3.78
CA ASP A 67 11.53 8.74 -3.70
C ASP A 67 12.55 9.87 -3.51
N GLU A 68 12.16 11.13 -3.75
CA GLU A 68 13.00 12.31 -3.55
C GLU A 68 12.96 12.85 -2.12
N LEU A 69 12.10 12.32 -1.25
CA LEU A 69 12.00 12.77 0.14
C LEU A 69 13.26 12.42 0.93
N PRO A 70 13.79 13.36 1.75
CA PRO A 70 14.78 13.00 2.75
C PRO A 70 14.22 11.92 3.69
N PHE A 71 15.04 10.93 4.04
CA PHE A 71 14.62 9.77 4.84
C PHE A 71 13.82 10.16 6.10
N ASN A 72 14.27 11.17 6.83
CA ASN A 72 13.64 11.66 8.05
C ASN A 72 12.18 12.09 7.81
N GLU A 73 11.94 12.73 6.68
CA GLU A 73 10.62 13.21 6.28
C GLU A 73 9.75 12.05 5.78
N TYR A 74 10.28 11.22 4.89
CA TYR A 74 9.62 9.98 4.43
C TYR A 74 9.14 9.14 5.61
N PHE A 75 10.01 8.90 6.57
CA PHE A 75 9.70 8.07 7.73
C PHE A 75 8.72 8.77 8.68
N SER A 76 8.87 10.09 8.88
CA SER A 76 7.89 10.85 9.67
C SER A 76 6.50 10.83 9.04
N ARG A 77 6.38 10.86 7.71
CA ARG A 77 5.09 10.75 7.01
C ARG A 77 4.44 9.38 7.25
N LEU A 78 5.21 8.30 7.16
CA LEU A 78 4.72 6.94 7.49
C LEU A 78 4.27 6.83 8.96
N ARG A 79 5.02 7.40 9.91
CA ARG A 79 4.69 7.39 11.35
C ARG A 79 3.43 8.17 11.72
N LYS A 80 2.92 9.05 10.85
CA LYS A 80 1.65 9.76 11.08
C LYS A 80 0.44 8.85 10.96
N VAL A 81 0.56 7.71 10.27
CA VAL A 81 -0.54 6.76 10.11
C VAL A 81 -0.74 5.98 11.41
N GLU A 82 -1.83 6.26 12.12
CA GLU A 82 -2.17 5.59 13.37
C GLU A 82 -2.25 4.06 13.17
N GLY A 83 -1.64 3.30 14.09
CA GLY A 83 -1.60 1.84 14.05
C GLY A 83 -0.58 1.20 13.08
N LEU A 84 -0.05 1.95 12.09
CA LEU A 84 0.80 1.37 11.04
C LEU A 84 2.13 0.81 11.59
N GLU A 85 2.88 1.60 12.36
CA GLU A 85 4.16 1.15 12.92
C GLU A 85 3.97 -0.10 13.81
N LYS A 86 2.90 -0.09 14.63
CA LYS A 86 2.58 -1.18 15.54
C LYS A 86 2.32 -2.49 14.79
N VAL A 87 1.39 -2.48 13.84
CA VAL A 87 1.03 -3.70 13.08
C VAL A 87 2.19 -4.21 12.22
N THR A 88 3.03 -3.31 11.71
CA THR A 88 4.25 -3.67 10.98
C THR A 88 5.26 -4.35 11.90
N ARG A 89 5.55 -3.79 13.08
CA ARG A 89 6.51 -4.37 14.03
C ARG A 89 6.07 -5.73 14.57
N ASP A 90 4.78 -5.88 14.86
CA ASP A 90 4.21 -7.12 15.41
C ASP A 90 4.42 -8.32 14.47
N VAL A 91 4.47 -8.08 13.15
CA VAL A 91 4.54 -9.14 12.13
C VAL A 91 5.92 -9.25 11.48
N LEU A 92 6.53 -8.14 11.05
CA LEU A 92 7.74 -8.15 10.23
C LEU A 92 9.03 -8.00 11.03
N LYS A 93 8.96 -7.51 12.28
CA LYS A 93 10.10 -7.39 13.21
C LYS A 93 11.36 -6.75 12.59
N PRO A 94 11.26 -5.53 12.02
CA PRO A 94 12.40 -4.85 11.40
C PRO A 94 13.50 -4.52 12.44
N GLU A 95 14.75 -4.59 11.99
CA GLU A 95 15.94 -4.49 12.86
C GLU A 95 16.33 -3.05 13.21
N ASP A 96 16.05 -2.10 12.32
CA ASP A 96 16.33 -0.68 12.48
C ASP A 96 15.24 0.21 11.84
N ASP A 97 15.42 1.52 11.94
CA ASP A 97 14.46 2.50 11.42
C ASP A 97 14.36 2.51 9.89
N LEU A 98 15.45 2.20 9.16
CA LEU A 98 15.42 2.12 7.70
C LEU A 98 14.58 0.94 7.24
N HIS A 99 14.82 -0.23 7.83
CA HIS A 99 14.03 -1.44 7.58
C HIS A 99 12.59 -1.26 8.03
N LEU A 100 12.33 -0.55 9.14
CA LEU A 100 10.98 -0.26 9.57
C LEU A 100 10.24 0.60 8.56
N ALA A 101 10.84 1.68 8.08
CA ALA A 101 10.19 2.58 7.13
C ALA A 101 9.79 1.84 5.85
N ALA A 102 10.71 1.04 5.28
CA ALA A 102 10.41 0.18 4.12
C ALA A 102 9.33 -0.87 4.45
N ALA A 103 9.34 -1.47 5.64
CA ALA A 103 8.34 -2.44 6.07
C ALA A 103 6.95 -1.79 6.26
N MET A 104 6.88 -0.54 6.72
CA MET A 104 5.64 0.22 6.86
C MET A 104 5.04 0.56 5.49
N GLU A 105 5.84 1.00 4.54
CA GLU A 105 5.37 1.21 3.16
C GLU A 105 4.92 -0.12 2.53
N PHE A 106 5.69 -1.20 2.70
CA PHE A 106 5.26 -2.52 2.25
C PHE A 106 3.92 -2.96 2.86
N THR A 107 3.69 -2.62 4.13
CA THR A 107 2.42 -2.90 4.81
C THR A 107 1.28 -2.13 4.15
N LEU A 108 1.44 -0.83 3.87
CA LEU A 108 0.45 -0.02 3.14
C LEU A 108 0.17 -0.57 1.74
N GLU A 109 1.22 -0.92 0.99
CA GLU A 109 1.10 -1.54 -0.33
C GLU A 109 0.32 -2.85 -0.28
N GLY A 110 0.53 -3.66 0.75
CA GLY A 110 -0.30 -4.84 1.01
C GLY A 110 -1.77 -4.50 1.23
N LEU A 111 -2.08 -3.52 2.08
CA LEU A 111 -3.46 -3.06 2.30
C LEU A 111 -4.13 -2.58 1.01
N VAL A 112 -3.38 -1.94 0.12
CA VAL A 112 -3.84 -1.55 -1.22
C VAL A 112 -4.23 -2.78 -2.05
N GLN A 113 -3.41 -3.83 -2.06
CA GLN A 113 -3.74 -5.08 -2.78
C GLN A 113 -4.95 -5.84 -2.23
N HIS A 114 -5.42 -5.47 -1.03
CA HIS A 114 -6.61 -5.99 -0.36
C HIS A 114 -7.78 -4.99 -0.31
N TYR A 115 -7.68 -3.85 -1.00
CA TYR A 115 -8.72 -2.81 -1.05
C TYR A 115 -9.08 -2.19 0.32
N LEU A 116 -8.19 -2.27 1.30
CA LEU A 116 -8.38 -1.66 2.62
C LEU A 116 -7.92 -0.19 2.64
N VAL A 117 -7.03 0.18 1.71
CA VAL A 117 -6.54 1.53 1.46
C VAL A 117 -6.48 1.71 -0.07
N SER A 118 -6.71 2.92 -0.58
CA SER A 118 -6.53 3.25 -1.99
C SER A 118 -5.19 3.91 -2.25
N LYS A 119 -4.66 3.75 -3.47
CA LYS A 119 -3.42 4.35 -3.93
C LYS A 119 -3.62 5.10 -5.23
N LYS A 120 -3.03 6.30 -5.33
CA LYS A 120 -2.96 7.11 -6.54
C LYS A 120 -1.51 7.41 -6.89
N TYR A 121 -1.27 7.54 -8.18
CA TYR A 121 -0.04 8.10 -8.70
C TYR A 121 -0.32 9.54 -9.14
N ASP A 122 0.44 10.49 -8.62
CA ASP A 122 0.42 11.89 -9.05
C ASP A 122 1.85 12.32 -9.37
N LEU A 123 2.16 12.47 -10.66
CA LEU A 123 3.49 12.78 -11.16
C LEU A 123 4.58 11.83 -10.61
N ASP A 124 5.36 12.30 -9.65
CA ASP A 124 6.48 11.66 -8.95
C ASP A 124 6.12 11.21 -7.52
N THR A 125 4.86 11.36 -7.14
CA THR A 125 4.36 11.12 -5.80
C THR A 125 3.33 10.00 -5.78
N VAL A 126 3.42 9.14 -4.78
CA VAL A 126 2.42 8.12 -4.46
C VAL A 126 1.57 8.62 -3.30
N GLN A 127 0.25 8.66 -3.50
CA GLN A 127 -0.70 9.10 -2.49
C GLN A 127 -1.57 7.94 -2.01
N TYR A 128 -1.58 7.69 -0.71
CA TYR A 128 -2.44 6.74 -0.03
C TYR A 128 -3.64 7.47 0.59
N VAL A 129 -4.85 6.98 0.32
CA VAL A 129 -6.12 7.61 0.72
C VAL A 129 -7.18 6.57 1.09
N ASP A 130 -8.29 7.04 1.69
CA ASP A 130 -9.48 6.21 1.89
C ASP A 130 -10.05 5.65 0.58
N THR A 131 -10.37 4.36 0.59
CA THR A 131 -10.92 3.62 -0.56
C THR A 131 -12.31 4.11 -0.94
N VAL A 132 -13.22 4.28 0.03
CA VAL A 132 -14.63 4.60 -0.27
C VAL A 132 -14.76 6.00 -0.86
N SER A 133 -14.13 6.97 -0.21
CA SER A 133 -14.10 8.36 -0.65
C SER A 133 -13.40 8.53 -1.99
N ASP A 134 -12.39 7.71 -2.28
CA ASP A 134 -11.76 7.69 -3.60
C ASP A 134 -12.70 7.16 -4.68
N MET A 135 -13.36 6.01 -4.45
CA MET A 135 -14.33 5.45 -5.40
C MET A 135 -15.48 6.42 -5.70
N MET A 136 -16.02 7.10 -4.68
CA MET A 136 -17.10 8.08 -4.85
C MET A 136 -16.71 9.30 -5.68
N ARG A 137 -15.42 9.67 -5.70
CA ARG A 137 -14.91 10.81 -6.50
C ARG A 137 -14.77 10.49 -7.99
N GLN A 138 -14.79 9.21 -8.36
CA GLN A 138 -14.63 8.76 -9.75
C GLN A 138 -15.98 8.49 -10.45
N LEU A 139 -17.10 8.64 -9.73
CA LEU A 139 -18.47 8.59 -10.24
C LEU A 139 -18.96 9.98 -10.66
#